data_AF-A0A5A7W9H7-F1
#
_entry.id   AF-A0A5A7W9H7-F1
#
_cell.length_a   1.000
_cell.length_b   1.000
_cell.length_c   1.000
_cell.angle_alpha   90.00
_cell.angle_beta   90.00
_cell.angle_gamma   90.00
#
_symmetry.space_group_name_H-M   'P 1'
#
loop_
_entity.id
_entity.type
_entity.pdbx_description
1 polymer ?
#
loop_
_entity_poly.entity_id
_entity_poly.type
_entity_poly.pdbx_seq_one_letter_code
_entity_poly.pdbx_strand_id
1 'polypeptide(L)'
;MDKATTDRARRLLCLSLLTGLTLFAATAASPTTALSAEACPGNPDALGTSRTIVVDPREHPRIGTMQYAETLPLQDKEVVLTFDDGPIPKHSNAILDILASECVKATFFIIGRMAKEHPEGVRKLIALGHTVGTHSQNHPLSMNRMPIEKAQQEIDDGIANTTAALGDPALLSPFFRIPGLLRASVVEDYLASKGIQTWSADFPADDWRHVSPQKVHDLAISRIAAKGKGILLLHDIQPRTVAALPGILRDLKAGGYRIVHVEAATPDKPKTPTEPQQWQLHPVSETVAVTRWHKVPTFAFAHEDMLPVPAISASDQMLSLTENFDRIRRPRNAMPLPEQAPWPRVATLQTMTSNASLPVPASDLFEITERLNRPINALIRLPHHAQQTVPVRAAESDAIGKLISLDASAARRTIPGAIPPGLHPTATAAPH
;
A
#
# COMPACT_ATOMS: atom_id res chain seq x y z
N MET A 1 -88.04 -10.03 -71.67
CA MET A 1 -87.70 -11.46 -71.72
C MET A 1 -86.36 -11.58 -70.99
N ASP A 2 -86.16 -12.20 -69.84
CA ASP A 2 -86.93 -12.74 -68.72
C ASP A 2 -85.92 -12.73 -67.54
N LYS A 3 -86.22 -12.13 -66.40
CA LYS A 3 -86.67 -12.75 -65.13
C LYS A 3 -85.71 -13.76 -64.47
N ALA A 4 -85.40 -13.42 -63.20
CA ALA A 4 -84.94 -14.26 -62.07
C ALA A 4 -83.46 -14.69 -62.08
N THR A 5 -82.68 -14.59 -61.00
CA THR A 5 -83.02 -14.83 -59.59
C THR A 5 -82.04 -14.08 -58.66
N THR A 6 -82.60 -13.22 -57.79
CA THR A 6 -82.35 -12.97 -56.35
C THR A 6 -81.03 -13.49 -55.70
N ASP A 7 -80.36 -12.85 -54.74
CA ASP A 7 -80.80 -11.87 -53.73
C ASP A 7 -79.60 -11.12 -53.09
N ARG A 8 -79.96 -9.98 -52.51
CA ARG A 8 -79.34 -8.93 -51.70
C ARG A 8 -78.05 -9.14 -50.87
N ALA A 9 -77.28 -8.04 -50.91
CA ALA A 9 -76.87 -7.17 -49.79
C ALA A 9 -75.48 -7.32 -49.11
N ARG A 10 -74.67 -6.28 -49.39
CA ARG A 10 -74.01 -5.36 -48.43
C ARG A 10 -73.14 -5.95 -47.29
N ARG A 11 -71.84 -5.63 -47.36
CA ARG A 11 -71.01 -4.81 -46.42
C ARG A 11 -69.70 -5.46 -45.94
N LEU A 12 -68.63 -4.64 -46.10
CA LEU A 12 -67.52 -4.36 -45.18
C LEU A 12 -66.26 -5.28 -45.14
N LEU A 13 -65.14 -4.55 -45.30
CA LEU A 13 -63.87 -4.59 -44.56
C LEU A 13 -62.71 -5.54 -44.93
N CYS A 14 -61.61 -4.86 -45.30
CA CYS A 14 -60.24 -4.90 -44.73
C CYS A 14 -59.25 -6.06 -45.00
N LEU A 15 -58.06 -5.61 -45.42
CA LEU A 15 -56.69 -6.03 -45.10
C LEU A 15 -56.22 -7.42 -45.57
N SER A 16 -55.18 -7.52 -46.40
CA SER A 16 -53.75 -7.69 -46.03
C SER A 16 -53.19 -8.82 -46.94
N LEU A 17 -51.92 -9.04 -47.29
CA LEU A 17 -50.58 -8.63 -46.88
C LEU A 17 -49.68 -8.64 -48.15
N LEU A 18 -48.65 -7.78 -48.17
CA LEU A 18 -47.55 -7.82 -49.13
C LEU A 18 -46.27 -8.34 -48.44
N THR A 19 -45.71 -9.39 -49.02
CA THR A 19 -44.32 -9.88 -48.95
C THR A 19 -43.32 -8.75 -49.27
N GLY A 20 -42.11 -8.62 -48.75
CA GLY A 20 -41.21 -9.48 -48.01
C GLY A 20 -39.78 -9.09 -48.44
N LEU A 21 -38.92 -8.63 -47.52
CA LEU A 21 -37.45 -8.68 -47.59
C LEU A 21 -36.88 -8.05 -46.30
N THR A 22 -36.44 -8.85 -45.33
CA THR A 22 -35.62 -8.39 -44.21
C THR A 22 -34.38 -9.24 -44.11
N LEU A 23 -33.24 -8.58 -44.31
CA LEU A 23 -31.89 -9.09 -44.17
C LEU A 23 -31.60 -9.26 -42.67
N PHE A 24 -31.57 -10.49 -42.17
CA PHE A 24 -31.16 -10.78 -40.79
C PHE A 24 -29.64 -10.69 -40.69
N ALA A 25 -29.13 -9.59 -40.14
CA ALA A 25 -27.78 -9.50 -39.63
C ALA A 25 -27.71 -10.29 -38.31
N ALA A 26 -27.08 -11.47 -38.34
CA ALA A 26 -26.79 -12.25 -37.15
C ALA A 26 -25.68 -11.55 -36.35
N THR A 27 -26.06 -10.80 -35.32
CA THR A 27 -25.13 -10.33 -34.29
C THR A 27 -24.75 -11.53 -33.43
N ALA A 28 -23.55 -12.07 -33.63
CA ALA A 28 -22.93 -12.98 -32.69
C ALA A 28 -22.64 -12.21 -31.39
N ALA A 29 -23.57 -12.27 -30.44
CA ALA A 29 -23.30 -11.88 -29.07
C ALA A 29 -22.37 -12.94 -28.47
N SER A 30 -21.07 -12.64 -28.40
CA SER A 30 -20.12 -13.44 -27.64
C SER A 30 -20.63 -13.57 -26.21
N PRO A 31 -20.70 -14.78 -25.62
CA PRO A 31 -20.99 -14.90 -24.21
C PRO A 31 -19.81 -14.29 -23.45
N THR A 32 -20.08 -13.19 -22.74
CA THR A 32 -19.17 -12.68 -21.72
C THR A 32 -19.13 -13.74 -20.63
N THR A 33 -18.16 -14.64 -20.69
CA THR A 33 -17.85 -15.53 -19.57
C THR A 33 -17.40 -14.65 -18.43
N ALA A 34 -18.33 -14.32 -17.52
CA ALA A 34 -17.96 -13.85 -16.20
C ALA A 34 -17.03 -14.93 -15.62
N LEU A 35 -15.76 -14.58 -15.43
CA LEU A 35 -14.81 -15.39 -14.69
C LEU A 35 -15.44 -15.68 -13.34
N SER A 36 -15.97 -16.89 -13.19
CA SER A 36 -16.61 -17.32 -11.97
C SER A 36 -15.53 -17.43 -10.91
N ALA A 37 -15.66 -16.64 -9.84
CA ALA A 37 -14.88 -16.83 -8.64
C ALA A 37 -14.94 -18.31 -8.24
N GLU A 38 -13.79 -18.87 -7.85
CA GLU A 38 -13.67 -20.24 -7.36
C GLU A 38 -14.82 -20.52 -6.38
N ALA A 39 -15.60 -21.58 -6.62
CA ALA A 39 -16.81 -21.84 -5.85
C ALA A 39 -16.46 -21.94 -4.36
N CYS A 40 -16.95 -20.99 -3.55
CA CYS A 40 -16.59 -20.92 -2.14
C CYS A 40 -17.31 -22.02 -1.35
N PRO A 41 -16.59 -22.99 -0.77
CA PRO A 41 -17.24 -24.12 -0.10
C PRO A 41 -18.09 -23.64 1.08
N GLY A 42 -19.39 -23.95 1.04
CA GLY A 42 -20.32 -23.61 2.13
C GLY A 42 -20.82 -22.16 2.16
N ASN A 43 -20.39 -21.29 1.24
CA ASN A 43 -20.90 -19.93 1.11
C ASN A 43 -21.11 -19.54 -0.37
N PRO A 44 -22.27 -19.84 -0.97
CA PRO A 44 -22.55 -19.46 -2.36
C PRO A 44 -22.62 -17.94 -2.54
N ASP A 45 -22.84 -17.20 -1.46
CA ASP A 45 -22.88 -15.75 -1.39
C ASP A 45 -21.53 -15.16 -0.92
N ALA A 46 -20.42 -15.88 -1.02
CA ALA A 46 -19.12 -15.32 -0.71
C ALA A 46 -18.76 -14.17 -1.66
N LEU A 47 -18.04 -13.16 -1.17
CA LEU A 47 -17.48 -12.10 -2.01
C LEU A 47 -16.49 -12.67 -3.04
N GLY A 48 -15.63 -13.59 -2.59
CA GLY A 48 -14.62 -14.24 -3.41
C GLY A 48 -13.48 -13.32 -3.84
N THR A 49 -12.41 -13.95 -4.33
CA THR A 49 -11.35 -13.26 -5.07
C THR A 49 -11.74 -13.22 -6.55
N SER A 50 -11.89 -12.04 -7.13
CA SER A 50 -12.41 -11.88 -8.50
C SER A 50 -11.38 -12.27 -9.58
N ARG A 51 -10.12 -11.93 -9.34
CA ARG A 51 -8.97 -12.27 -10.19
C ARG A 51 -7.68 -12.14 -9.39
N THR A 52 -6.63 -12.76 -9.92
CA THR A 52 -5.26 -12.55 -9.47
C THR A 52 -4.52 -11.75 -10.53
N ILE A 53 -3.82 -10.70 -10.13
CA ILE A 53 -2.86 -9.99 -10.97
C ILE A 53 -1.45 -10.40 -10.59
N VAL A 54 -0.61 -10.58 -11.59
CA VAL A 54 0.80 -10.91 -11.44
C VAL A 54 1.61 -9.70 -11.83
N VAL A 55 2.34 -9.11 -10.90
CA VAL A 55 3.11 -7.88 -11.10
C VAL A 55 4.60 -8.17 -11.16
N ASP A 56 5.33 -7.45 -12.02
CA ASP A 56 6.79 -7.48 -12.04
C ASP A 56 7.33 -6.38 -11.10
N PRO A 57 7.99 -6.75 -9.97
CA PRO A 57 8.61 -5.80 -9.06
C PRO A 57 9.63 -4.86 -9.70
N ARG A 58 10.27 -5.27 -10.80
CA ARG A 58 11.36 -4.52 -11.45
C ARG A 58 10.84 -3.47 -12.41
N GLU A 59 9.67 -3.70 -13.00
CA GLU A 59 9.03 -2.75 -13.93
C GLU A 59 8.39 -1.58 -13.18
N HIS A 60 7.71 -1.88 -12.07
CA HIS A 60 7.03 -0.89 -11.24
C HIS A 60 7.55 -0.99 -9.80
N PRO A 61 8.75 -0.45 -9.49
CA PRO A 61 9.41 -0.69 -8.20
C PRO A 61 8.72 -0.01 -7.02
N ARG A 62 7.78 0.91 -7.24
CA ARG A 62 7.17 1.74 -6.19
C ARG A 62 5.70 1.97 -6.50
N ILE A 63 4.80 1.56 -5.60
CA ILE A 63 3.35 1.64 -5.83
C ILE A 63 2.56 2.10 -4.60
N GLY A 64 1.42 2.74 -4.83
CA GLY A 64 0.47 3.21 -3.82
C GLY A 64 0.44 4.74 -3.72
N THR A 65 -0.74 5.31 -4.00
CA THR A 65 -0.93 6.75 -4.20
C THR A 65 -0.83 7.61 -2.95
N MET A 66 -0.67 7.02 -1.76
CA MET A 66 -0.30 7.78 -0.57
C MET A 66 1.10 8.38 -0.68
N GLN A 67 1.98 7.78 -1.50
CA GLN A 67 3.39 8.17 -1.59
C GLN A 67 3.94 8.24 -3.01
N TYR A 68 3.33 7.57 -3.97
CA TYR A 68 3.87 7.43 -5.33
C TYR A 68 2.84 7.84 -6.38
N ALA A 69 3.31 8.10 -7.60
CA ALA A 69 2.43 8.43 -8.73
C ALA A 69 1.67 7.20 -9.25
N GLU A 70 2.29 6.02 -9.15
CA GLU A 70 1.73 4.76 -9.62
C GLU A 70 1.07 3.97 -8.48
N THR A 71 0.08 3.15 -8.84
CA THR A 71 -0.53 2.12 -8.01
C THR A 71 -0.79 0.87 -8.87
N LEU A 72 -1.37 -0.17 -8.28
CA LEU A 72 -1.68 -1.41 -8.99
C LEU A 72 -2.62 -1.18 -10.18
N PRO A 73 -2.50 -1.99 -11.26
CA PRO A 73 -3.31 -1.92 -12.46
C PRO A 73 -4.74 -2.48 -12.24
N LEU A 74 -5.47 -1.78 -11.37
CA LEU A 74 -6.81 -2.13 -10.93
C LEU A 74 -7.86 -1.48 -11.83
N GLN A 75 -8.91 -2.24 -12.12
CA GLN A 75 -10.14 -1.73 -12.72
C GLN A 75 -10.95 -0.96 -11.68
N ASP A 76 -11.92 -0.18 -12.14
CA ASP A 76 -12.85 0.48 -11.24
C ASP A 76 -13.58 -0.55 -10.36
N LYS A 77 -13.78 -0.16 -9.11
CA LYS A 77 -14.31 -1.01 -8.04
C LYS A 77 -13.46 -2.24 -7.70
N GLU A 78 -12.19 -2.27 -8.04
CA GLU A 78 -11.27 -3.29 -7.54
C GLU A 78 -10.49 -2.81 -6.32
N VAL A 79 -10.41 -3.67 -5.30
CA VAL A 79 -9.71 -3.39 -4.05
C VAL A 79 -8.75 -4.52 -3.74
N VAL A 80 -7.54 -4.17 -3.30
CA VAL A 80 -6.56 -5.11 -2.75
C VAL A 80 -6.50 -4.93 -1.25
N LEU A 81 -6.71 -6.02 -0.49
CA LEU A 81 -6.61 -6.01 0.97
C LEU A 81 -5.17 -6.30 1.38
N THR A 82 -4.62 -5.44 2.24
CA THR A 82 -3.28 -5.63 2.77
C THR A 82 -3.26 -5.52 4.29
N PHE A 83 -2.47 -6.37 4.94
CA PHE A 83 -2.32 -6.43 6.39
C PHE A 83 -0.86 -6.35 6.81
N ASP A 84 -0.54 -5.44 7.73
CA ASP A 84 0.82 -5.23 8.23
C ASP A 84 0.99 -5.77 9.67
N ASP A 85 2.26 -6.01 10.02
CA ASP A 85 2.84 -6.28 11.34
C ASP A 85 2.85 -7.73 11.82
N GLY A 86 1.86 -8.53 11.47
CA GLY A 86 1.69 -9.87 12.02
C GLY A 86 2.74 -10.91 11.59
N PRO A 87 2.48 -12.21 11.89
CA PRO A 87 1.25 -12.72 12.49
C PRO A 87 1.27 -12.69 14.03
N ILE A 88 0.12 -12.39 14.64
CA ILE A 88 -0.17 -12.66 16.07
C ILE A 88 -1.30 -13.69 16.13
N PRO A 89 -1.09 -14.89 16.72
CA PRO A 89 -2.04 -15.99 16.64
C PRO A 89 -3.49 -15.65 16.99
N LYS A 90 -3.72 -14.80 18.00
CA LYS A 90 -5.08 -14.42 18.42
C LYS A 90 -5.85 -13.65 17.33
N HIS A 91 -5.19 -12.73 16.64
CA HIS A 91 -5.85 -11.79 15.74
C HIS A 91 -5.71 -12.22 14.28
N SER A 92 -4.52 -12.65 13.86
CA SER A 92 -4.26 -13.14 12.51
C SER A 92 -5.11 -14.36 12.19
N ASN A 93 -5.29 -15.32 13.12
CA ASN A 93 -6.17 -16.46 12.86
C ASN A 93 -7.63 -16.04 12.68
N ALA A 94 -8.13 -15.11 13.49
CA ALA A 94 -9.50 -14.62 13.34
C ALA A 94 -9.70 -13.91 12.00
N ILE A 95 -8.71 -13.15 11.53
CA ILE A 95 -8.74 -12.52 10.20
C ILE A 95 -8.73 -13.58 9.10
N LEU A 96 -7.89 -14.61 9.21
CA LEU A 96 -7.87 -15.70 8.24
C LEU A 96 -9.18 -16.46 8.17
N ASP A 97 -9.84 -16.68 9.32
CA ASP A 97 -11.15 -17.33 9.36
C ASP A 97 -12.22 -16.48 8.67
N ILE A 98 -12.19 -15.15 8.87
CA ILE A 98 -13.07 -14.20 8.16
C ILE A 98 -12.81 -14.22 6.66
N LEU A 99 -11.55 -14.10 6.24
CA LEU A 99 -11.16 -14.12 4.82
C LEU A 99 -11.54 -15.44 4.14
N ALA A 100 -11.34 -16.57 4.82
CA ALA A 100 -11.70 -17.89 4.34
C ALA A 100 -13.22 -18.05 4.19
N SER A 101 -14.02 -17.50 5.12
CA SER A 101 -15.49 -17.54 5.04
C SER A 101 -16.05 -16.81 3.82
N GLU A 102 -15.28 -15.89 3.26
CA GLU A 102 -15.60 -15.11 2.05
C GLU A 102 -14.77 -15.54 0.84
N CYS A 103 -13.92 -16.57 0.95
CA CYS A 103 -12.96 -17.00 -0.08
C CYS A 103 -12.13 -15.85 -0.69
N VAL A 104 -11.73 -14.92 0.17
CA VAL A 104 -10.95 -13.73 -0.19
C VAL A 104 -9.47 -13.98 0.12
N LYS A 105 -8.61 -13.72 -0.87
CA LYS A 105 -7.15 -13.69 -0.71
C LYS A 105 -6.68 -12.25 -0.49
N ALA A 106 -5.53 -12.10 0.16
CA ALA A 106 -4.99 -10.83 0.63
C ALA A 106 -3.45 -10.89 0.63
N THR A 107 -2.81 -9.73 0.82
CA THR A 107 -1.35 -9.62 0.96
C THR A 107 -0.97 -9.25 2.39
N PHE A 108 -0.05 -9.97 2.99
CA PHE A 108 0.42 -9.75 4.36
C PHE A 108 1.89 -9.29 4.35
N PHE A 109 2.19 -8.17 4.99
CA PHE A 109 3.55 -7.66 5.17
C PHE A 109 4.03 -8.00 6.58
N ILE A 110 4.91 -9.00 6.64
CA ILE A 110 5.29 -9.67 7.88
C ILE A 110 6.54 -9.02 8.50
N ILE A 111 6.49 -8.76 9.80
CA ILE A 111 7.68 -8.36 10.56
C ILE A 111 8.53 -9.61 10.83
N GLY A 112 9.82 -9.57 10.52
CA GLY A 112 10.70 -10.74 10.64
C GLY A 112 10.80 -11.31 12.05
N ARG A 113 10.76 -10.46 13.09
CA ARG A 113 10.66 -10.93 14.49
C ARG A 113 9.38 -11.72 14.75
N MET A 114 8.24 -11.27 14.22
CA MET A 114 6.97 -11.99 14.35
C MET A 114 6.99 -13.30 13.57
N ALA A 115 7.60 -13.33 12.38
CA ALA A 115 7.81 -14.57 11.63
C ALA A 115 8.64 -15.59 12.40
N LYS A 116 9.69 -15.13 13.10
CA LYS A 116 10.56 -15.97 13.93
C LYS A 116 9.82 -16.52 15.15
N GLU A 117 8.96 -15.72 15.78
CA GLU A 117 8.19 -16.09 16.97
C GLU A 117 6.98 -16.99 16.63
N HIS A 118 6.37 -16.80 15.46
CA HIS A 118 5.15 -17.49 15.02
C HIS A 118 5.27 -18.07 13.60
N PRO A 119 6.25 -18.96 13.35
CA PRO A 119 6.52 -19.45 12.00
C PRO A 119 5.38 -20.31 11.42
N GLU A 120 4.58 -20.95 12.29
CA GLU A 120 3.35 -21.65 11.88
C GLU A 120 2.29 -20.70 11.33
N GLY A 121 2.20 -19.48 11.86
CA GLY A 121 1.30 -18.46 11.36
C GLY A 121 1.66 -18.06 9.92
N VAL A 122 2.95 -17.84 9.65
CA VAL A 122 3.44 -17.49 8.32
C VAL A 122 3.16 -18.61 7.30
N ARG A 123 3.40 -19.87 7.67
CA ARG A 123 3.08 -21.02 6.81
C ARG A 123 1.57 -21.16 6.56
N LYS A 124 0.74 -20.85 7.55
CA LYS A 124 -0.72 -20.86 7.40
C LYS A 124 -1.19 -19.82 6.37
N LEU A 125 -0.56 -18.65 6.29
CA LEU A 125 -0.88 -17.63 5.27
C LEU A 125 -0.71 -18.19 3.86
N ILE A 126 0.44 -18.80 3.57
CA ILE A 126 0.73 -19.40 2.26
C ILE A 126 -0.18 -20.61 2.00
N ALA A 127 -0.41 -21.47 3.00
CA ALA A 127 -1.27 -22.64 2.86
C ALA A 127 -2.72 -22.27 2.49
N LEU A 128 -3.18 -21.07 2.89
CA LEU A 128 -4.49 -20.51 2.52
C LEU A 128 -4.45 -19.68 1.22
N GLY A 129 -3.30 -19.63 0.54
CA GLY A 129 -3.13 -18.96 -0.74
C GLY A 129 -3.04 -17.43 -0.65
N HIS A 130 -2.65 -16.88 0.51
CA HIS A 130 -2.35 -15.46 0.63
C HIS A 130 -0.93 -15.16 0.17
N THR A 131 -0.67 -13.89 -0.17
CA THR A 131 0.65 -13.41 -0.55
C THR A 131 1.39 -12.93 0.69
N VAL A 132 2.65 -13.32 0.85
CA VAL A 132 3.50 -12.90 1.96
C VAL A 132 4.62 -12.02 1.41
N GLY A 133 4.66 -10.77 1.87
CA GLY A 133 5.77 -9.84 1.74
C GLY A 133 6.38 -9.51 3.10
N THR A 134 7.32 -8.56 3.15
CA THR A 134 8.07 -8.23 4.38
C THR A 134 7.86 -6.80 4.83
N HIS A 135 7.97 -6.59 6.14
CA HIS A 135 7.75 -5.32 6.82
C HIS A 135 8.89 -4.95 7.79
N SER A 136 10.13 -5.18 7.36
CA SER A 136 11.36 -5.10 8.17
C SER A 136 11.45 -6.13 9.31
N GLN A 137 12.58 -6.13 10.00
CA GLN A 137 12.84 -7.04 11.11
C GLN A 137 12.12 -6.62 12.39
N ASN A 138 12.13 -5.33 12.71
CA ASN A 138 11.67 -4.82 14.01
C ASN A 138 10.68 -3.66 13.94
N HIS A 139 10.25 -3.27 12.74
CA HIS A 139 9.34 -2.14 12.52
C HIS A 139 9.84 -0.81 13.13
N PRO A 140 11.04 -0.33 12.75
CA PRO A 140 11.54 0.93 13.28
C PRO A 140 10.80 2.14 12.67
N LEU A 141 10.18 2.96 13.52
CA LEU A 141 9.59 4.26 13.14
C LEU A 141 10.65 5.35 12.88
N SER A 142 11.79 4.96 12.31
CA SER A 142 12.90 5.84 11.98
C SER A 142 13.61 5.44 10.68
N MET A 143 13.00 4.56 9.87
CA MET A 143 13.50 4.13 8.56
C MET A 143 13.96 5.30 7.68
N ASN A 144 13.21 6.40 7.69
CA ASN A 144 13.51 7.59 6.88
C ASN A 144 14.74 8.40 7.32
N ARG A 145 15.27 8.16 8.52
CA ARG A 145 16.32 9.00 9.13
C ARG A 145 17.47 8.21 9.73
N MET A 146 17.40 6.88 9.73
CA MET A 146 18.48 6.04 10.24
C MET A 146 19.62 5.92 9.21
N PRO A 147 20.84 5.59 9.64
CA PRO A 147 21.92 5.22 8.72
C PRO A 147 21.48 4.11 7.77
N ILE A 148 21.88 4.20 6.50
CA ILE A 148 21.44 3.26 5.48
C ILE A 148 21.83 1.82 5.83
N GLU A 149 22.98 1.61 6.45
CA GLU A 149 23.45 0.28 6.87
C GLU A 149 22.49 -0.37 7.87
N LYS A 150 21.88 0.43 8.77
CA LYS A 150 20.86 -0.06 9.71
C LYS A 150 19.54 -0.37 9.02
N ALA A 151 19.14 0.46 8.05
CA ALA A 151 17.94 0.19 7.26
C ALA A 151 18.10 -1.09 6.42
N GLN A 152 19.27 -1.30 5.83
CA GLN A 152 19.63 -2.51 5.10
C GLN A 152 19.57 -3.75 6.02
N GLN A 153 20.14 -3.67 7.22
CA GLN A 153 20.04 -4.74 8.22
C GLN A 153 18.58 -5.06 8.58
N GLU A 154 17.78 -4.03 8.84
CA GLU A 154 16.35 -4.21 9.14
C GLU A 154 15.57 -4.86 7.99
N ILE A 155 15.91 -4.56 6.74
CA ILE A 155 15.32 -5.20 5.56
C ILE A 155 15.79 -6.65 5.45
N ASP A 156 17.10 -6.88 5.51
CA ASP A 156 17.72 -8.17 5.23
C ASP A 156 17.42 -9.19 6.30
N ASP A 157 17.47 -8.82 7.58
CA ASP A 157 17.09 -9.69 8.69
C ASP A 157 15.58 -10.02 8.63
N GLY A 158 14.76 -9.06 8.22
CA GLY A 158 13.32 -9.24 8.04
C GLY A 158 13.00 -10.29 6.98
N ILE A 159 13.67 -10.16 5.82
CA ILE A 159 13.59 -11.12 4.72
C ILE A 159 14.11 -12.49 5.15
N ALA A 160 15.27 -12.55 5.81
CA ALA A 160 15.89 -13.80 6.24
C ALA A 160 15.00 -14.57 7.23
N ASN A 161 14.46 -13.91 8.26
CA ASN A 161 13.60 -14.56 9.25
C ASN A 161 12.25 -14.99 8.66
N THR A 162 11.67 -14.18 7.77
CA THR A 162 10.41 -14.55 7.10
C THR A 162 10.61 -15.73 6.15
N THR A 163 11.71 -15.73 5.40
CA THR A 163 12.11 -16.85 4.53
C THR A 163 12.34 -18.13 5.33
N ALA A 164 13.02 -18.04 6.47
CA ALA A 164 13.26 -19.18 7.35
C ALA A 164 11.95 -19.75 7.93
N ALA A 165 10.98 -18.89 8.28
CA ALA A 165 9.66 -19.31 8.75
C ALA A 165 8.86 -20.07 7.68
N LEU A 166 8.95 -19.61 6.43
CA LEU A 166 8.32 -20.23 5.26
C LEU A 166 8.91 -21.60 4.92
N GLY A 167 10.22 -21.75 5.07
CA GLY A 167 10.95 -22.98 4.74
C GLY A 167 11.28 -23.14 3.25
N ASP A 168 10.75 -22.28 2.39
CA ASP A 168 11.08 -22.18 0.97
C ASP A 168 11.12 -20.71 0.54
N PRO A 169 12.29 -20.18 0.10
CA PRO A 169 12.43 -18.81 -0.40
C PRO A 169 11.52 -18.47 -1.58
N ALA A 170 11.12 -19.45 -2.40
CA ALA A 170 10.24 -19.22 -3.55
C ALA A 170 8.82 -18.79 -3.15
N LEU A 171 8.42 -19.05 -1.89
CA LEU A 171 7.12 -18.66 -1.35
C LEU A 171 7.08 -17.21 -0.87
N LEU A 172 8.25 -16.57 -0.69
CA LEU A 172 8.32 -15.17 -0.28
C LEU A 172 8.19 -14.27 -1.50
N SER A 173 7.16 -13.43 -1.52
CA SER A 173 7.05 -12.44 -2.58
C SER A 173 8.06 -11.30 -2.36
N PRO A 174 8.74 -10.82 -3.41
CA PRO A 174 9.65 -9.67 -3.37
C PRO A 174 8.89 -8.34 -3.22
N PHE A 175 8.03 -8.26 -2.20
CA PHE A 175 7.23 -7.11 -1.83
C PHE A 175 7.66 -6.65 -0.44
N PHE A 176 7.86 -5.34 -0.30
CA PHE A 176 8.25 -4.73 0.96
C PHE A 176 7.43 -3.49 1.23
N ARG A 177 6.88 -3.35 2.43
CA ARG A 177 6.27 -2.10 2.89
C ARG A 177 7.17 -1.46 3.93
N ILE A 178 7.41 -0.15 3.83
CA ILE A 178 8.27 0.55 4.79
C ILE A 178 7.46 0.86 6.06
N PRO A 179 7.92 0.47 7.26
CA PRO A 179 7.30 0.78 8.55
C PRO A 179 6.80 2.21 8.69
N GLY A 180 5.53 2.35 9.08
CA GLY A 180 4.86 3.64 9.23
C GLY A 180 4.80 4.49 7.95
N LEU A 181 5.09 3.89 6.78
CA LEU A 181 5.30 4.59 5.51
C LEU A 181 6.40 5.67 5.60
N LEU A 182 7.36 5.52 6.54
CA LEU A 182 8.43 6.50 6.75
C LEU A 182 9.58 6.25 5.77
N ARG A 183 9.41 6.75 4.54
CA ARG A 183 10.31 6.54 3.41
C ARG A 183 11.58 7.40 3.40
N ALA A 184 12.63 6.87 2.79
CA ALA A 184 13.81 7.62 2.32
C ALA A 184 14.26 7.05 0.97
N SER A 185 14.71 7.91 0.06
CA SER A 185 15.11 7.51 -1.29
C SER A 185 16.19 6.43 -1.28
N VAL A 186 17.20 6.57 -0.40
CA VAL A 186 18.29 5.59 -0.26
C VAL A 186 17.79 4.19 0.15
N VAL A 187 16.71 4.11 0.93
CA VAL A 187 16.10 2.83 1.32
C VAL A 187 15.33 2.23 0.14
N GLU A 188 14.61 3.06 -0.61
CA GLU A 188 13.87 2.62 -1.79
C GLU A 188 14.78 2.21 -2.94
N ASP A 189 15.90 2.90 -3.13
CA ASP A 189 16.92 2.57 -4.13
C ASP A 189 17.57 1.23 -3.77
N TYR A 190 17.79 0.97 -2.48
CA TYR A 190 18.27 -0.33 -2.01
C TYR A 190 17.27 -1.46 -2.31
N LEU A 191 15.98 -1.28 -1.99
CA LEU A 191 14.93 -2.25 -2.31
C LEU A 191 14.86 -2.51 -3.82
N ALA A 192 14.86 -1.45 -4.64
CA ALA A 192 14.86 -1.55 -6.09
C ALA A 192 16.10 -2.29 -6.63
N SER A 193 17.28 -2.06 -6.05
CA SER A 193 18.52 -2.76 -6.44
C SER A 193 18.45 -4.28 -6.20
N LYS A 194 17.63 -4.72 -5.24
CA LYS A 194 17.34 -6.13 -4.97
C LYS A 194 16.16 -6.67 -5.78
N GLY A 195 15.55 -5.85 -6.63
CA GLY A 195 14.32 -6.20 -7.36
C GLY A 195 13.11 -6.39 -6.44
N ILE A 196 13.08 -5.68 -5.31
CA ILE A 196 11.98 -5.72 -4.35
C ILE A 196 11.07 -4.52 -4.58
N GLN A 197 9.78 -4.77 -4.80
CA GLN A 197 8.78 -3.72 -4.98
C GLN A 197 8.46 -3.07 -3.64
N THR A 198 8.53 -1.74 -3.59
CA THR A 198 8.12 -0.96 -2.42
C THR A 198 6.62 -0.66 -2.51
N TRP A 199 5.87 -1.17 -1.54
CA TRP A 199 4.43 -0.98 -1.42
C TRP A 199 4.12 0.13 -0.40
N SER A 200 3.39 1.15 -0.84
CA SER A 200 2.57 1.99 0.01
C SER A 200 1.14 1.43 0.04
N ALA A 201 0.16 2.29 0.29
CA ALA A 201 -1.25 2.02 0.11
C ALA A 201 -1.92 3.18 -0.64
N ASP A 202 -3.18 3.00 -1.02
CA ASP A 202 -3.98 4.09 -1.58
C ASP A 202 -4.82 4.78 -0.51
N PHE A 203 -5.24 4.03 0.50
CA PHE A 203 -5.95 4.55 1.67
C PHE A 203 -5.78 3.62 2.88
N PRO A 204 -5.62 4.18 4.10
CA PRO A 204 -5.66 3.41 5.34
C PRO A 204 -7.09 3.32 5.89
N ALA A 205 -7.36 2.35 6.76
CA ALA A 205 -8.55 2.35 7.62
C ALA A 205 -8.31 3.00 9.00
N ASP A 206 -7.08 3.45 9.26
CA ASP A 206 -6.60 4.03 10.52
C ASP A 206 -6.82 3.12 11.75
N ASP A 207 -6.80 1.82 11.55
CA ASP A 207 -7.00 0.80 12.59
C ASP A 207 -5.87 0.71 13.63
N TRP A 208 -4.71 1.31 13.36
CA TRP A 208 -3.64 1.51 14.34
C TRP A 208 -3.93 2.63 15.34
N ARG A 209 -4.89 3.53 15.05
CA ARG A 209 -5.29 4.61 15.95
C ARG A 209 -6.23 4.11 17.04
N HIS A 210 -6.37 4.89 18.12
CA HIS A 210 -7.36 4.62 19.17
C HIS A 210 -8.78 5.02 18.72
N VAL A 211 -9.35 4.27 17.78
CA VAL A 211 -10.70 4.46 17.22
C VAL A 211 -11.56 3.20 17.35
N SER A 212 -12.88 3.33 17.31
CA SER A 212 -13.78 2.17 17.39
C SER A 212 -13.72 1.31 16.12
N PRO A 213 -14.10 0.02 16.19
CA PRO A 213 -14.24 -0.83 15.00
C PRO A 213 -15.17 -0.23 13.94
N GLN A 214 -16.28 0.39 14.37
CA GLN A 214 -17.19 1.10 13.45
C GLN A 214 -16.49 2.25 12.73
N LYS A 215 -15.62 3.00 13.42
CA LYS A 215 -14.87 4.08 12.78
C LYS A 215 -13.87 3.56 11.75
N VAL A 216 -13.22 2.42 12.03
CA VAL A 216 -12.34 1.74 11.06
C VAL A 216 -13.12 1.34 9.81
N HIS A 217 -14.28 0.71 10.00
CA HIS A 217 -15.20 0.37 8.92
C HIS A 217 -15.57 1.60 8.07
N ASP A 218 -16.06 2.66 8.70
CA ASP A 218 -16.52 3.86 8.00
C ASP A 218 -15.40 4.55 7.23
N LEU A 219 -14.18 4.59 7.80
CA LEU A 219 -13.01 5.13 7.13
C LEU A 219 -12.60 4.29 5.92
N ALA A 220 -12.61 2.95 6.04
CA ALA A 220 -12.32 2.07 4.92
C ALA A 220 -13.32 2.29 3.77
N ILE A 221 -14.63 2.18 4.03
CA ILE A 221 -15.66 2.29 3.00
C ILE A 221 -15.69 3.68 2.37
N SER A 222 -15.63 4.75 3.17
CA SER A 222 -15.66 6.12 2.63
C SER A 222 -14.44 6.45 1.77
N ARG A 223 -13.23 6.00 2.15
CA ARG A 223 -12.00 6.25 1.38
C ARG A 223 -11.95 5.40 0.11
N ILE A 224 -12.43 4.15 0.17
CA ILE A 224 -12.60 3.31 -1.02
C ILE A 224 -13.59 3.96 -1.99
N ALA A 225 -14.74 4.42 -1.51
CA ALA A 225 -15.73 5.09 -2.33
C ALA A 225 -15.21 6.39 -2.97
N ALA A 226 -14.41 7.16 -2.23
CA ALA A 226 -13.81 8.39 -2.74
C ALA A 226 -12.77 8.14 -3.84
N LYS A 227 -12.01 7.03 -3.76
CA LYS A 227 -10.98 6.68 -4.77
C LYS A 227 -11.49 5.77 -5.89
N GLY A 228 -12.60 5.06 -5.67
CA GLY A 228 -13.20 4.10 -6.60
C GLY A 228 -12.47 2.77 -6.73
N LYS A 229 -11.17 2.70 -6.42
CA LYS A 229 -10.33 1.50 -6.45
C LYS A 229 -9.04 1.73 -5.65
N GLY A 230 -8.31 0.67 -5.31
CA GLY A 230 -6.97 0.80 -4.72
C GLY A 230 -6.59 -0.23 -3.67
N ILE A 231 -5.46 0.02 -3.01
CA ILE A 231 -4.87 -0.79 -1.95
C ILE A 231 -5.35 -0.30 -0.58
N LEU A 232 -6.10 -1.13 0.14
CA LEU A 232 -6.52 -0.88 1.53
C LEU A 232 -5.42 -1.33 2.50
N LEU A 233 -4.97 -0.42 3.36
CA LEU A 233 -4.06 -0.72 4.47
C LEU A 233 -4.83 -1.01 5.77
N LEU A 234 -4.57 -2.19 6.32
CA LEU A 234 -5.02 -2.72 7.61
C LEU A 234 -3.84 -3.34 8.36
N HIS A 235 -4.05 -3.75 9.60
CA HIS A 235 -3.09 -4.45 10.45
C HIS A 235 -3.75 -5.68 11.06
N ASP A 236 -3.14 -6.85 10.91
CA ASP A 236 -3.72 -8.11 11.41
C ASP A 236 -3.48 -8.35 12.90
N ILE A 237 -2.71 -7.48 13.54
CA ILE A 237 -2.48 -7.45 14.99
C ILE A 237 -3.60 -6.73 15.76
N GLN A 238 -4.52 -6.05 15.07
CA GLN A 238 -5.48 -5.14 15.69
C GLN A 238 -6.84 -5.83 15.96
N PRO A 239 -7.33 -5.88 17.21
CA PRO A 239 -8.64 -6.46 17.52
C PRO A 239 -9.80 -5.71 16.86
N ARG A 240 -9.63 -4.39 16.63
CA ARG A 240 -10.66 -3.58 15.95
C ARG A 240 -10.78 -3.93 14.47
N THR A 241 -9.70 -4.39 13.85
CA THR A 241 -9.70 -4.87 12.45
C THR A 241 -10.46 -6.17 12.35
N VAL A 242 -10.23 -7.10 13.28
CA VAL A 242 -11.02 -8.34 13.40
C VAL A 242 -12.53 -8.03 13.46
N ALA A 243 -12.92 -7.04 14.28
CA ALA A 243 -14.32 -6.68 14.44
C ALA A 243 -14.92 -5.90 13.25
N ALA A 244 -14.11 -5.10 12.53
CA ALA A 244 -14.57 -4.28 11.41
C ALA A 244 -14.62 -5.05 10.07
N LEU A 245 -13.71 -6.01 9.88
CA LEU A 245 -13.50 -6.68 8.59
C LEU A 245 -14.76 -7.35 8.01
N PRO A 246 -15.61 -8.06 8.77
CA PRO A 246 -16.83 -8.65 8.20
C PRO A 246 -17.78 -7.61 7.61
N GLY A 247 -17.93 -6.46 8.29
CA GLY A 247 -18.74 -5.35 7.78
C GLY A 247 -18.13 -4.75 6.51
N ILE A 248 -16.80 -4.58 6.49
CA ILE A 248 -16.10 -4.05 5.32
C ILE A 248 -16.32 -4.95 4.10
N LEU A 249 -16.13 -6.27 4.24
CA LEU A 249 -16.31 -7.22 3.12
C LEU A 249 -17.75 -7.23 2.61
N ARG A 250 -18.73 -7.22 3.52
CA ARG A 250 -20.15 -7.16 3.16
C ARG A 250 -20.49 -5.88 2.40
N ASP A 251 -20.03 -4.73 2.87
CA ASP A 251 -20.34 -3.43 2.26
C ASP A 251 -19.59 -3.24 0.93
N LEU A 252 -18.40 -3.82 0.79
CA LEU A 252 -17.71 -3.93 -0.51
C LEU A 252 -18.53 -4.75 -1.49
N LYS A 253 -19.02 -5.94 -1.08
CA LYS A 253 -19.90 -6.76 -1.91
C LYS A 253 -21.16 -6.00 -2.34
N ALA A 254 -21.84 -5.37 -1.38
CA ALA A 254 -23.06 -4.59 -1.64
C ALA A 254 -22.81 -3.38 -2.56
N GLY A 255 -21.62 -2.77 -2.45
CA GLY A 255 -21.19 -1.68 -3.32
C GLY A 255 -20.75 -2.12 -4.73
N GLY A 256 -20.71 -3.44 -5.00
CA GLY A 256 -20.23 -4.01 -6.26
C GLY A 256 -18.71 -3.94 -6.42
N TYR A 257 -17.98 -3.87 -5.31
CA TYR A 257 -16.52 -4.00 -5.31
C TYR A 257 -16.08 -5.44 -5.45
N ARG A 258 -14.89 -5.62 -6.01
CA ARG A 258 -14.26 -6.91 -6.27
C ARG A 258 -12.90 -6.95 -5.59
N ILE A 259 -12.59 -8.04 -4.90
CA ILE A 259 -11.26 -8.21 -4.31
C ILE A 259 -10.30 -8.79 -5.34
N VAL A 260 -9.17 -8.12 -5.52
CA VAL A 260 -8.07 -8.58 -6.37
C VAL A 260 -6.94 -9.12 -5.50
N HIS A 261 -6.46 -10.30 -5.86
CA HIS A 261 -5.26 -10.87 -5.27
C HIS A 261 -4.03 -10.50 -6.11
N VAL A 262 -2.87 -10.35 -5.46
CA VAL A 262 -1.65 -9.89 -6.11
C VAL A 262 -0.52 -10.86 -5.82
N GLU A 263 0.12 -11.33 -6.88
CA GLU A 263 1.29 -12.19 -6.81
C GLU A 263 2.46 -11.56 -7.59
N ALA A 264 3.68 -11.96 -7.28
CA ALA A 264 4.85 -11.53 -8.03
C ALA A 264 5.08 -12.42 -9.25
N ALA A 265 5.61 -11.83 -10.32
CA ALA A 265 6.03 -12.58 -11.50
C ALA A 265 7.22 -13.50 -11.16
N THR A 266 7.16 -14.71 -11.68
CA THR A 266 8.25 -15.71 -11.63
C THR A 266 8.50 -16.25 -13.04
N PRO A 267 9.62 -16.97 -13.29
CA PRO A 267 9.84 -17.60 -14.59
C PRO A 267 8.67 -18.49 -15.06
N ASP A 268 7.98 -19.15 -14.11
CA ASP A 268 6.84 -20.03 -14.38
C ASP A 268 5.48 -19.31 -14.32
N LYS A 269 5.46 -18.06 -13.83
CA LYS A 269 4.25 -17.25 -13.68
C LYS A 269 4.49 -15.86 -14.28
N PRO A 270 4.26 -15.68 -15.60
CA PRO A 270 4.54 -14.41 -16.26
C PRO A 270 3.62 -13.29 -15.75
N LYS A 271 4.11 -12.05 -15.84
CA LYS A 271 3.34 -10.87 -15.46
C LYS A 271 2.03 -10.77 -16.26
N THR A 272 1.00 -10.23 -15.62
CA THR A 272 -0.24 -9.87 -16.31
C THR A 272 0.07 -8.73 -17.28
N PRO A 273 -0.34 -8.81 -18.57
CA PRO A 273 -0.16 -7.71 -19.51
C PRO A 273 -0.91 -6.46 -19.03
N THR A 274 -0.23 -5.31 -19.05
CA THR A 274 -0.79 -4.03 -18.61
C THR A 274 -0.32 -2.89 -19.50
N GLU A 275 -1.15 -1.86 -19.62
CA GLU A 275 -0.80 -0.58 -20.23
C GLU A 275 -0.35 0.42 -19.16
N PRO A 276 0.56 1.37 -19.46
CA PRO A 276 1.06 2.35 -18.49
C PRO A 276 -0.04 3.15 -17.76
N GLN A 277 -1.14 3.47 -18.45
CA GLN A 277 -2.26 4.23 -17.88
C GLN A 277 -3.01 3.44 -16.80
N GLN A 278 -2.94 2.11 -16.82
CA GLN A 278 -3.63 1.28 -15.82
C GLN A 278 -2.98 1.40 -14.45
N TRP A 279 -1.69 1.74 -14.38
CA TRP A 279 -0.96 1.99 -13.13
C TRP A 279 -1.28 3.34 -12.50
N GLN A 280 -2.14 4.15 -13.13
CA GLN A 280 -2.60 5.41 -12.58
C GLN A 280 -3.98 5.22 -11.93
N LEU A 281 -4.16 5.83 -10.76
CA LEU A 281 -5.45 5.79 -10.08
C LEU A 281 -6.55 6.45 -10.91
N HIS A 282 -6.25 7.60 -11.54
CA HIS A 282 -7.12 8.31 -12.45
C HIS A 282 -6.33 8.67 -13.72
N PRO A 283 -6.31 7.79 -14.74
CA PRO A 283 -5.63 8.11 -15.98
C PRO A 283 -6.29 9.31 -16.66
N VAL A 284 -5.48 10.20 -17.24
CA VAL A 284 -6.01 11.32 -18.01
C VAL A 284 -6.65 10.75 -19.28
N SER A 285 -7.96 10.92 -19.46
CA SER A 285 -8.63 10.51 -20.68
C SER A 285 -7.99 11.20 -21.88
N GLU A 286 -7.39 10.43 -22.77
CA GLU A 286 -6.70 10.89 -23.99
C GLU A 286 -7.60 11.79 -24.85
N THR A 287 -8.93 11.60 -24.76
CA THR A 287 -9.97 12.40 -25.41
C THR A 287 -9.96 13.90 -25.03
N VAL A 288 -9.44 14.28 -23.86
CA VAL A 288 -9.43 15.67 -23.40
C VAL A 288 -8.24 16.46 -23.96
N ALA A 289 -7.13 15.80 -24.29
CA ALA A 289 -5.93 16.48 -24.79
C ALA A 289 -6.08 16.96 -26.25
N VAL A 290 -6.97 16.34 -27.04
CA VAL A 290 -7.16 16.67 -28.46
C VAL A 290 -8.12 17.85 -28.67
N THR A 291 -8.96 18.19 -27.70
CA THR A 291 -10.04 19.20 -27.88
C THR A 291 -9.66 20.64 -27.49
N ARG A 292 -8.43 20.91 -27.05
CA ARG A 292 -8.02 22.26 -26.58
C ARG A 292 -6.77 22.87 -27.21
N TRP A 293 -6.27 22.33 -28.32
CA TRP A 293 -5.34 23.09 -29.13
C TRP A 293 -6.13 24.11 -29.95
N HIS A 294 -6.10 25.38 -29.54
CA HIS A 294 -6.47 26.46 -30.46
C HIS A 294 -5.64 26.29 -31.73
N LYS A 295 -6.29 26.29 -32.90
CA LYS A 295 -5.61 26.33 -34.20
C LYS A 295 -4.54 27.41 -34.11
N VAL A 296 -3.28 27.01 -34.12
CA VAL A 296 -2.17 27.95 -34.29
C VAL A 296 -2.46 28.62 -35.64
N PRO A 297 -2.65 29.94 -35.71
CA PRO A 297 -2.79 30.60 -37.00
C PRO A 297 -1.53 30.31 -37.80
N THR A 298 -1.72 29.89 -39.05
CA THR A 298 -0.64 29.62 -40.00
C THR A 298 0.33 30.79 -39.98
N PHE A 299 1.56 30.58 -39.52
CA PHE A 299 2.61 31.60 -39.64
C PHE A 299 2.90 31.77 -41.14
N ALA A 300 2.33 32.82 -41.74
CA ALA A 300 2.79 33.31 -43.02
C ALA A 300 4.09 34.06 -42.77
N PHE A 301 5.22 33.48 -43.19
CA PHE A 301 6.47 34.22 -43.29
C PHE A 301 6.31 35.23 -44.42
N ALA A 302 5.98 36.48 -44.08
CA ALA A 302 6.20 37.60 -44.97
C ALA A 302 7.72 37.86 -45.00
N HIS A 303 8.37 37.53 -46.11
CA HIS A 303 9.66 38.13 -46.42
C HIS A 303 9.39 39.58 -46.82
N GLU A 304 9.80 40.52 -45.99
CA GLU A 304 9.98 41.91 -46.42
C GLU A 304 11.36 42.40 -46.00
N ASP A 305 11.94 43.14 -46.94
CA ASP A 305 13.33 43.55 -47.03
C ASP A 305 13.79 44.43 -45.87
N MET A 306 15.11 44.36 -45.61
CA MET A 306 15.81 45.17 -44.61
C MET A 306 15.55 46.67 -44.81
N LEU A 307 15.15 47.36 -43.74
CA LEU A 307 15.23 48.82 -43.63
C LEU A 307 15.99 49.25 -42.35
N PRO A 308 16.72 50.37 -42.40
CA PRO A 308 17.97 50.56 -41.66
C PRO A 308 17.81 51.09 -40.23
N VAL A 309 18.80 50.77 -39.40
CA VAL A 309 18.96 51.20 -38.00
C VAL A 309 19.10 52.72 -37.90
N PRO A 310 18.40 53.42 -36.98
CA PRO A 310 18.62 54.85 -36.77
C PRO A 310 19.89 55.09 -35.94
N ALA A 311 20.77 55.94 -36.46
CA ALA A 311 21.92 56.50 -35.76
C ALA A 311 21.47 57.63 -34.80
N ILE A 312 21.91 57.57 -33.54
CA ILE A 312 21.74 58.65 -32.56
C ILE A 312 22.88 59.65 -32.71
N SER A 313 22.54 60.86 -33.19
CA SER A 313 23.44 62.02 -33.27
C SER A 313 23.36 62.85 -31.99
N ALA A 314 24.51 63.31 -31.53
CA ALA A 314 24.70 64.19 -30.39
C ALA A 314 24.20 65.62 -30.69
N SER A 315 23.53 66.22 -29.71
CA SER A 315 23.78 67.58 -29.18
C SER A 315 22.55 68.10 -28.44
N ASP A 316 22.66 68.22 -27.12
CA ASP A 316 22.29 69.46 -26.45
C ASP A 316 23.08 69.56 -25.14
N GLN A 317 23.92 70.57 -25.07
CA GLN A 317 24.86 70.84 -23.98
C GLN A 317 24.21 71.71 -22.90
N MET A 318 24.44 71.31 -21.65
CA MET A 318 25.00 72.13 -20.56
C MET A 318 24.17 73.29 -19.98
N LEU A 319 23.90 73.25 -18.66
CA LEU A 319 24.45 74.20 -17.66
C LEU A 319 23.87 74.02 -16.23
N SER A 320 24.78 74.18 -15.26
CA SER A 320 24.60 74.72 -13.89
C SER A 320 24.23 73.82 -12.70
N LEU A 321 25.27 73.43 -11.96
CA LEU A 321 25.50 73.59 -10.50
C LEU A 321 24.30 73.85 -9.56
N THR A 322 24.13 73.05 -8.49
CA THR A 322 24.37 73.43 -7.06
C THR A 322 23.99 72.32 -6.05
N GLU A 323 24.96 72.02 -5.18
CA GLU A 323 24.94 71.69 -3.74
C GLU A 323 23.86 70.80 -3.05
N ASN A 324 24.34 69.65 -2.52
CA ASN A 324 24.52 69.24 -1.11
C ASN A 324 23.41 69.27 -0.03
N PHE A 325 23.64 68.33 0.92
CA PHE A 325 23.01 68.02 2.22
C PHE A 325 21.96 66.88 2.16
N ASP A 326 22.01 65.81 2.95
CA ASP A 326 22.69 65.62 4.24
C ASP A 326 22.96 64.14 4.57
N ARG A 327 23.65 63.94 5.68
CA ARG A 327 24.66 62.92 6.00
C ARG A 327 24.14 61.91 7.04
N ILE A 328 24.99 60.90 7.33
CA ILE A 328 25.08 60.04 8.56
C ILE A 328 24.30 58.70 8.45
N ARG A 329 24.85 57.49 8.64
CA ARG A 329 25.88 56.96 9.57
C ARG A 329 26.49 55.66 9.00
N ARG A 330 27.82 55.50 9.01
CA ARG A 330 28.51 54.21 8.77
C ARG A 330 28.84 53.54 10.12
N PRO A 331 28.64 52.22 10.28
CA PRO A 331 29.41 51.43 11.23
C PRO A 331 30.69 50.87 10.59
N ARG A 332 31.72 50.73 11.41
CA ARG A 332 33.02 50.11 11.11
C ARG A 332 32.85 48.61 10.86
N ASN A 333 33.72 48.08 9.99
CA ASN A 333 33.93 46.67 9.60
C ASN A 333 32.98 46.14 8.53
N ALA A 334 33.30 46.45 7.26
CA ALA A 334 32.83 45.69 6.11
C ALA A 334 34.05 45.31 5.24
N MET A 335 34.28 44.02 5.06
CA MET A 335 35.21 43.48 4.06
C MET A 335 34.77 43.93 2.66
N PRO A 336 35.70 44.24 1.73
CA PRO A 336 35.32 44.46 0.34
C PRO A 336 34.87 43.13 -0.29
N LEU A 337 33.67 43.12 -0.86
CA LEU A 337 33.17 42.03 -1.71
C LEU A 337 33.95 42.04 -3.04
N PRO A 338 34.35 40.87 -3.59
CA PRO A 338 35.00 40.80 -4.89
C PRO A 338 34.01 41.10 -6.03
N GLU A 339 34.49 41.86 -7.01
CA GLU A 339 33.71 42.45 -8.11
C GLU A 339 33.41 41.47 -9.27
N GLN A 340 33.69 40.18 -9.14
CA GLN A 340 33.45 39.21 -10.23
C GLN A 340 33.00 37.84 -9.72
N ALA A 341 31.88 37.35 -10.28
CA ALA A 341 31.37 36.01 -10.06
C ALA A 341 32.27 34.98 -10.76
N PRO A 342 32.78 33.95 -10.06
CA PRO A 342 33.45 32.84 -10.70
C PRO A 342 32.35 31.93 -11.23
N TRP A 343 32.24 31.81 -12.56
CA TRP A 343 31.57 30.76 -13.35
C TRP A 343 30.53 31.27 -14.37
N PRO A 344 30.43 30.59 -15.55
CA PRO A 344 31.23 29.43 -15.98
C PRO A 344 32.37 29.80 -16.96
N ARG A 345 33.54 29.16 -16.81
CA ARG A 345 34.58 29.16 -17.85
C ARG A 345 34.44 27.90 -18.70
N VAL A 346 34.33 28.09 -20.01
CA VAL A 346 34.43 27.02 -21.01
C VAL A 346 35.88 26.53 -21.01
N ALA A 347 36.10 25.26 -20.65
CA ALA A 347 37.41 24.62 -20.73
C ALA A 347 37.56 23.92 -22.08
N THR A 348 38.54 24.35 -22.88
CA THR A 348 38.91 23.70 -24.14
C THR A 348 39.73 22.45 -23.84
N LEU A 349 39.21 21.26 -24.16
CA LEU A 349 39.96 20.00 -24.06
C LEU A 349 41.03 19.94 -25.16
N GLN A 350 42.31 19.94 -24.77
CA GLN A 350 43.42 19.56 -25.64
C GLN A 350 43.46 18.03 -25.76
N THR A 351 43.32 17.52 -26.98
CA THR A 351 43.56 16.12 -27.32
C THR A 351 45.07 15.87 -27.27
N MET A 352 45.53 15.13 -26.27
CA MET A 352 46.90 14.62 -26.20
C MET A 352 46.88 13.13 -26.51
N THR A 353 47.43 12.77 -27.66
CA THR A 353 47.88 11.41 -27.96
C THR A 353 49.17 11.16 -27.18
N SER A 354 49.14 10.28 -26.18
CA SER A 354 50.37 9.70 -25.63
C SER A 354 50.04 8.46 -24.79
N ASN A 355 50.63 7.34 -25.19
CA ASN A 355 50.74 6.13 -24.39
C ASN A 355 51.38 6.46 -23.03
N ALA A 356 50.61 6.41 -21.95
CA ALA A 356 51.12 6.49 -20.59
C ALA A 356 50.52 5.33 -19.78
N SER A 357 51.34 4.31 -19.54
CA SER A 357 51.06 3.21 -18.62
C SER A 357 51.03 3.77 -17.19
N LEU A 358 49.93 3.58 -16.47
CA LEU A 358 49.79 3.97 -15.08
C LEU A 358 50.50 2.93 -14.18
N PRO A 359 51.29 3.34 -13.17
CA PRO A 359 51.95 2.40 -12.27
C PRO A 359 50.94 1.70 -11.36
N VAL A 360 51.06 0.38 -11.28
CA VAL A 360 50.36 -0.47 -10.30
C VAL A 360 50.95 -0.19 -8.91
N PRO A 361 50.13 0.09 -7.86
CA PRO A 361 50.65 0.24 -6.51
C PRO A 361 51.16 -1.11 -5.97
N ALA A 362 52.28 -1.07 -5.24
CA ALA A 362 52.94 -2.24 -4.66
C ALA A 362 52.05 -2.98 -3.63
N SER A 363 52.28 -4.29 -3.51
CA SER A 363 51.53 -5.27 -2.70
C SER A 363 51.45 -4.97 -1.20
N ASP A 364 52.25 -4.04 -0.70
CA ASP A 364 52.50 -3.86 0.73
C ASP A 364 51.48 -2.93 1.41
N LEU A 365 50.52 -2.39 0.65
CA LEU A 365 49.43 -1.55 1.15
C LEU A 365 48.29 -2.34 1.83
N PHE A 366 48.35 -3.68 1.84
CA PHE A 366 47.35 -4.57 2.45
C PHE A 366 47.89 -5.40 3.64
N GLU A 367 49.07 -5.12 4.18
CA GLU A 367 49.56 -5.79 5.39
C GLU A 367 48.81 -5.28 6.64
N ILE A 368 47.94 -6.13 7.19
CA ILE A 368 47.42 -5.98 8.55
C ILE A 368 48.48 -6.52 9.51
N THR A 369 49.09 -5.64 10.31
CA THR A 369 50.02 -6.06 11.35
C THR A 369 49.26 -6.80 12.47
N GLU A 370 49.34 -8.13 12.52
CA GLU A 370 48.88 -8.90 13.68
C GLU A 370 49.74 -8.57 14.90
N ARG A 371 49.12 -7.99 15.93
CA ARG A 371 49.78 -7.71 17.20
C ARG A 371 49.79 -8.99 18.05
N LEU A 372 50.96 -9.62 18.08
CA LEU A 372 51.34 -10.75 18.92
C LEU A 372 50.87 -10.64 20.39
N ASN A 373 50.34 -11.76 20.87
CA ASN A 373 50.13 -12.21 22.25
C ASN A 373 50.90 -11.43 23.35
N ARG A 374 50.15 -10.86 24.30
CA ARG A 374 50.64 -10.59 25.66
C ARG A 374 50.05 -11.62 26.64
N PRO A 375 50.85 -12.21 27.53
CA PRO A 375 50.34 -13.11 28.57
C PRO A 375 49.59 -12.30 29.64
N ILE A 376 48.37 -12.72 29.96
CA ILE A 376 47.59 -12.19 31.08
C ILE A 376 48.17 -12.78 32.37
N ASN A 377 49.02 -12.01 33.05
CA ASN A 377 49.30 -12.19 34.46
C ASN A 377 48.79 -10.94 35.18
N ALA A 378 47.64 -11.06 35.85
CA ALA A 378 47.25 -10.15 36.91
C ALA A 378 46.27 -10.84 37.86
N LEU A 379 46.82 -11.30 38.98
CA LEU A 379 46.12 -11.58 40.23
C LEU A 379 45.22 -10.40 40.62
N ILE A 380 43.91 -10.60 40.70
CA ILE A 380 43.04 -9.80 41.57
C ILE A 380 42.08 -10.74 42.30
N ARG A 381 42.21 -10.76 43.63
CA ARG A 381 41.40 -11.51 44.59
C ARG A 381 39.93 -11.08 44.54
N LEU A 382 39.04 -12.07 44.50
CA LEU A 382 37.62 -11.91 44.84
C LEU A 382 37.47 -11.78 46.36
N PRO A 383 36.74 -10.81 46.91
CA PRO A 383 36.27 -10.88 48.29
C PRO A 383 34.92 -11.59 48.35
N HIS A 384 34.88 -12.63 49.20
CA HIS A 384 33.66 -13.25 49.71
C HIS A 384 32.88 -12.31 50.64
N HIS A 385 31.57 -12.56 50.66
CA HIS A 385 30.53 -12.11 51.59
C HIS A 385 30.96 -11.49 52.93
N ALA A 386 30.38 -10.34 53.23
CA ALA A 386 30.04 -9.93 54.60
C ALA A 386 28.59 -9.42 54.64
N GLN A 387 27.78 -10.07 55.47
CA GLN A 387 26.42 -9.69 55.83
C GLN A 387 26.42 -8.32 56.53
N GLN A 388 25.43 -7.47 56.22
CA GLN A 388 24.97 -6.44 57.14
C GLN A 388 23.45 -6.49 57.28
N THR A 389 23.07 -6.90 58.48
CA THR A 389 21.76 -6.87 59.12
C THR A 389 21.34 -5.44 59.46
N VAL A 390 20.07 -5.09 59.24
CA VAL A 390 19.40 -3.92 59.87
C VAL A 390 18.02 -4.40 60.38
N PRO A 391 17.58 -3.97 61.58
CA PRO A 391 16.81 -4.81 62.49
C PRO A 391 15.29 -4.66 62.36
N VAL A 392 14.59 -5.76 62.64
CA VAL A 392 13.16 -5.81 62.92
C VAL A 392 12.94 -5.45 64.39
N ARG A 393 12.04 -4.49 64.65
CA ARG A 393 11.56 -4.17 65.99
C ARG A 393 10.19 -4.83 66.17
N ALA A 394 10.14 -5.91 66.93
CA ALA A 394 8.92 -6.49 67.46
C ALA A 394 8.71 -6.01 68.90
N ALA A 395 7.48 -5.64 69.23
CA ALA A 395 6.95 -5.62 70.58
C ALA A 395 5.78 -6.61 70.61
N GLU A 396 5.87 -7.53 71.57
CA GLU A 396 4.83 -8.44 72.10
C GLU A 396 3.60 -7.62 72.59
N SER A 397 2.39 -8.12 72.87
CA SER A 397 1.67 -9.41 72.95
C SER A 397 0.19 -9.03 72.65
N ASP A 398 -0.77 -9.87 72.29
CA ASP A 398 -1.30 -10.98 73.09
C ASP A 398 -2.40 -11.74 72.32
N ALA A 399 -2.75 -12.90 72.89
CA ALA A 399 -3.27 -14.11 72.28
C ALA A 399 -4.77 -14.16 71.87
N ILE A 400 -5.11 -15.39 71.40
CA ILE A 400 -6.43 -16.06 71.26
C ILE A 400 -6.99 -15.98 69.82
N GLY A 401 -7.16 -17.03 69.01
CA GLY A 401 -7.26 -18.48 69.25
C GLY A 401 -8.57 -19.03 68.66
N LYS A 402 -8.51 -19.74 67.51
CA LYS A 402 -9.38 -20.86 67.03
C LYS A 402 -9.22 -21.03 65.50
N LEU A 403 -8.71 -22.16 64.97
CA LEU A 403 -9.42 -23.44 64.64
C LEU A 403 -10.51 -23.21 63.55
N ILE A 404 -10.64 -23.91 62.40
CA ILE A 404 -10.27 -25.28 61.95
C ILE A 404 -10.27 -25.32 60.41
N SER A 405 -9.54 -26.31 59.88
CA SER A 405 -9.48 -26.80 58.50
C SER A 405 -10.71 -27.63 58.05
N LEU A 406 -10.68 -28.02 56.77
CA LEU A 406 -11.24 -29.23 56.12
C LEU A 406 -12.65 -29.20 55.48
N ASP A 407 -12.60 -29.27 54.15
CA ASP A 407 -13.15 -30.32 53.25
C ASP A 407 -14.63 -30.42 52.83
N ALA A 408 -14.75 -30.68 51.52
CA ALA A 408 -15.65 -31.59 50.80
C ALA A 408 -17.16 -31.30 50.59
N SER A 409 -17.50 -31.31 49.29
CA SER A 409 -18.60 -32.07 48.65
C SER A 409 -20.05 -31.54 48.67
N ALA A 410 -20.59 -31.47 47.44
CA ALA A 410 -21.96 -31.73 46.99
C ALA A 410 -23.16 -31.10 47.73
N ALA A 411 -23.94 -30.28 47.01
CA ALA A 411 -25.30 -30.62 46.58
C ALA A 411 -26.05 -29.42 45.98
N ARG A 412 -26.89 -29.73 44.99
CA ARG A 412 -27.87 -28.89 44.28
C ARG A 412 -28.71 -27.99 45.21
N ARG A 413 -28.95 -26.76 44.80
CA ARG A 413 -30.20 -26.02 45.10
C ARG A 413 -30.73 -25.28 43.88
N THR A 414 -32.03 -25.39 43.74
CA THR A 414 -32.97 -24.93 42.71
C THR A 414 -33.18 -23.41 42.70
N ILE A 415 -33.44 -22.89 41.50
CA ILE A 415 -33.92 -21.53 41.16
C ILE A 415 -35.45 -21.50 41.22
N PRO A 416 -36.07 -20.32 41.43
CA PRO A 416 -37.20 -19.95 40.55
C PRO A 416 -37.12 -18.50 40.04
N GLY A 417 -37.31 -18.34 38.72
CA GLY A 417 -37.66 -17.04 38.11
C GLY A 417 -37.10 -16.77 36.72
N ALA A 418 -37.56 -17.48 35.67
CA ALA A 418 -37.66 -16.95 34.30
C ALA A 418 -38.46 -17.92 33.40
N ILE A 419 -39.53 -17.43 32.78
CA ILE A 419 -40.32 -18.12 31.73
C ILE A 419 -39.88 -17.55 30.36
N PRO A 420 -39.70 -18.38 29.30
CA PRO A 420 -39.20 -17.96 27.98
C PRO A 420 -40.32 -17.72 26.94
N PRO A 421 -40.02 -17.14 25.75
CA PRO A 421 -40.95 -17.06 24.62
C PRO A 421 -40.82 -18.25 23.67
N GLY A 422 -41.94 -18.69 23.09
CA GLY A 422 -42.04 -19.74 22.07
C GLY A 422 -42.73 -19.24 20.79
N LEU A 423 -42.31 -19.78 19.65
CA LEU A 423 -42.73 -19.49 18.27
C LEU A 423 -44.12 -20.10 17.90
N HIS A 424 -44.81 -19.40 16.98
CA HIS A 424 -46.06 -19.64 16.21
C HIS A 424 -46.23 -21.02 15.51
N PRO A 425 -47.31 -21.35 14.73
CA PRO A 425 -48.59 -20.67 14.39
C PRO A 425 -49.88 -21.56 14.46
N THR A 426 -51.09 -20.98 14.35
CA THR A 426 -52.11 -21.21 13.28
C THR A 426 -53.47 -20.58 13.61
N ALA A 427 -54.13 -20.09 12.55
CA ALA A 427 -55.51 -19.61 12.33
C ALA A 427 -56.56 -19.93 13.44
N THR A 428 -57.58 -19.11 13.73
CA THR A 428 -58.63 -18.63 12.82
C THR A 428 -59.58 -17.65 13.55
N ALA A 429 -60.18 -16.73 12.80
CA ALA A 429 -61.50 -16.10 12.99
C ALA A 429 -61.77 -15.07 14.13
N ALA A 430 -62.12 -13.86 13.67
CA ALA A 430 -63.00 -12.87 14.34
C ALA A 430 -64.44 -13.46 14.54
N PRO A 431 -65.39 -12.87 15.30
CA PRO A 431 -65.73 -11.42 15.34
C PRO A 431 -66.14 -10.83 16.71
N HIS A 432 -65.96 -9.51 16.88
CA HIS A 432 -66.98 -8.48 17.18
C HIS A 432 -66.37 -7.21 17.76
#